data_AF-A0A520ADF1-F1
#
_entry.id   AF-A0A520ADF1-F1
#
_cell.length_a   1.000
_cell.length_b   1.000
_cell.length_c   1.000
_cell.angle_alpha   90.00
_cell.angle_beta   90.00
_cell.angle_gamma   90.00
#
_symmetry.space_group_name_H-M   'P 1'
#
loop_
_entity.id
_entity.type
_entity.pdbx_description
1 polymer ?
#
loop_
_entity_poly.entity_id
_entity_poly.type
_entity_poly.pdbx_seq_one_letter_code
_entity_poly.pdbx_strand_id
1 'polypeptide(L)'
;MPAFTSTSAPVHTLWDTPDTAIQRLPGIWFVTTPSHGGFVLSDERQVAMPDALRLDSIYYEEDVNWSLVIVGFETEFAALKDPLFDIERDLAHQTARHWRPM
;
A
#
# COMPACT_ATOMS: atom_id res chain seq x y z
N MET A 1 4.23 -0.57 18.86
CA MET A 1 3.50 -0.82 17.60
C MET A 1 3.23 -2.31 17.52
N PRO A 2 2.06 -2.75 17.03
CA PRO A 2 1.83 -4.16 16.77
C PRO A 2 2.91 -4.70 15.80
N ALA A 3 3.46 -5.87 16.12
CA ALA A 3 4.46 -6.51 15.28
C ALA A 3 3.75 -7.33 14.21
N PHE A 4 3.52 -6.74 13.04
CA PHE A 4 2.93 -7.43 11.91
C PHE A 4 3.88 -8.49 11.35
N THR A 5 3.32 -9.62 10.93
CA THR A 5 4.13 -10.71 10.37
C THR A 5 4.30 -10.53 8.86
N SER A 6 5.50 -10.82 8.36
CA SER A 6 5.73 -10.88 6.92
C SER A 6 5.00 -12.09 6.32
N THR A 7 4.31 -11.89 5.21
CA THR A 7 3.70 -12.96 4.42
C THR A 7 4.56 -13.31 3.22
N SER A 8 4.31 -14.45 2.55
CA SER A 8 4.92 -14.75 1.26
C SER A 8 4.51 -13.73 0.20
N ALA A 9 5.38 -13.51 -0.80
CA ALA A 9 5.08 -12.65 -1.93
C ALA A 9 3.79 -13.09 -2.66
N PRO A 10 2.92 -12.17 -3.07
CA PRO A 10 1.76 -12.50 -3.89
C PRO A 10 2.20 -13.13 -5.21
N VAL A 11 1.68 -14.32 -5.52
CA VAL A 11 1.92 -15.00 -6.81
C VAL A 11 0.75 -14.84 -7.78
N HIS A 12 -0.42 -14.45 -7.28
CA HIS A 12 -1.59 -14.07 -8.05
C HIS A 12 -2.23 -12.85 -7.41
N THR A 13 -2.69 -11.92 -8.25
CA THR A 13 -3.36 -10.69 -7.82
C THR A 13 -4.61 -10.45 -8.66
N LEU A 14 -5.36 -9.39 -8.35
CA LEU A 14 -6.50 -8.98 -9.16
C LEU A 14 -6.07 -8.57 -10.60
N TRP A 15 -4.81 -8.16 -10.77
CA TRP A 15 -4.23 -7.67 -12.02
C TRP A 15 -3.38 -8.73 -12.75
N ASP A 16 -3.63 -10.01 -12.47
CA ASP A 16 -2.85 -11.18 -12.93
C ASP A 16 -1.58 -11.43 -12.07
N THR A 17 -0.67 -12.23 -12.61
CA THR A 17 0.59 -12.67 -12.03
C THR A 17 1.56 -11.49 -11.99
N PRO A 18 2.13 -11.16 -10.82
CA PRO A 18 3.11 -10.08 -10.73
C PRO A 18 4.40 -10.39 -11.48
N ASP A 19 4.88 -9.43 -12.27
CA ASP A 19 6.25 -9.41 -12.79
C ASP A 19 7.25 -9.07 -11.68
N THR A 20 6.84 -8.18 -10.76
CA THR A 20 7.61 -7.84 -9.57
C THR A 20 6.73 -7.79 -8.33
N ALA A 21 7.30 -8.18 -7.19
CA ALA A 21 6.68 -8.08 -5.87
C ALA A 21 7.74 -7.67 -4.85
N ILE A 22 7.61 -6.46 -4.30
CA ILE A 22 8.55 -5.88 -3.34
C ILE A 22 7.83 -5.70 -2.02
N GLN A 23 8.32 -6.32 -0.95
CA GLN A 23 7.77 -6.10 0.39
C GLN A 23 8.25 -4.75 0.91
N ARG A 24 7.32 -3.80 1.06
CA ARG A 24 7.62 -2.45 1.56
C ARG A 24 7.56 -2.38 3.09
N LEU A 25 6.62 -3.12 3.70
CA LEU A 25 6.52 -3.36 5.15
C LEU A 25 6.09 -4.82 5.38
N PRO A 26 6.28 -5.42 6.58
CA PRO A 26 5.80 -6.76 6.86
C PRO A 26 4.29 -6.88 6.55
N GLY A 27 3.93 -7.73 5.58
CA GLY A 27 2.55 -7.92 5.13
C GLY A 27 2.02 -6.85 4.17
N ILE A 28 2.86 -5.93 3.67
CA ILE A 28 2.51 -4.93 2.66
C ILE A 28 3.45 -5.08 1.47
N TRP A 29 2.87 -5.47 0.33
CA TRP A 29 3.59 -5.73 -0.90
C TRP A 29 3.24 -4.69 -1.95
N PHE A 30 4.24 -4.13 -2.63
CA PHE A 30 4.04 -3.38 -3.87
C PHE A 30 4.29 -4.32 -5.04
N VAL A 31 3.32 -4.47 -5.92
CA VAL A 31 3.36 -5.38 -7.06
C VAL A 31 3.21 -4.60 -8.36
N THR A 32 3.88 -5.07 -9.40
CA THR A 32 3.67 -4.61 -10.77
C THR A 32 3.34 -5.81 -11.65
N THR A 33 2.36 -5.66 -12.52
CA THR A 33 2.00 -6.62 -13.58
C THR A 33 2.11 -5.93 -14.94
N PRO A 34 1.98 -6.67 -16.07
CA PRO A 34 2.10 -6.07 -17.40
C PRO A 34 1.09 -4.95 -17.71
N SER A 35 -0.04 -4.92 -17.02
CA SER A 35 -1.13 -3.96 -17.27
C SER A 35 -1.35 -2.98 -16.14
N HIS A 36 -1.14 -3.39 -14.89
CA HIS A 36 -1.51 -2.62 -13.69
C HIS A 36 -0.59 -2.99 -12.52
N GLY A 37 -0.84 -2.41 -11.36
CA GLY A 37 -0.13 -2.73 -10.13
C GLY A 37 -0.74 -2.06 -8.92
N GLY A 38 0.02 -2.08 -7.83
CA GLY A 38 -0.34 -1.35 -6.62
C GLY A 38 0.10 -2.08 -5.36
N PHE A 39 -0.55 -1.76 -4.25
CA PHE A 39 -0.32 -2.41 -2.98
C PHE A 39 -1.26 -3.60 -2.74
N VAL A 40 -0.71 -4.66 -2.17
CA VAL A 40 -1.44 -5.83 -1.67
C VAL A 40 -1.15 -5.96 -0.18
N LEU A 41 -2.21 -5.86 0.63
CA LEU A 41 -2.13 -6.01 2.08
C LEU A 41 -2.41 -7.46 2.48
N SER A 42 -1.75 -7.93 3.54
CA SER A 42 -2.21 -9.11 4.28
C SER A 42 -3.53 -8.82 4.98
N ASP A 43 -4.28 -9.85 5.35
CA ASP A 43 -5.54 -9.68 6.10
C ASP A 43 -5.33 -8.89 7.40
N GLU A 44 -4.21 -9.14 8.10
CA GLU A 44 -3.85 -8.42 9.32
C GLU A 44 -3.64 -6.92 9.06
N ARG A 45 -2.95 -6.58 7.96
CA ARG A 45 -2.73 -5.19 7.55
C ARG A 45 -4.01 -4.52 7.09
N GLN A 46 -4.85 -5.25 6.36
CA GLN A 46 -6.15 -4.76 5.93
C GLN A 46 -7.07 -4.44 7.12
N VAL A 47 -7.08 -5.29 8.15
CA VAL A 47 -7.83 -5.03 9.40
C VAL A 47 -7.27 -3.82 10.14
N ALA A 48 -5.94 -3.64 10.13
CA ALA A 48 -5.28 -2.51 10.78
C ALA A 48 -5.42 -1.16 10.03
N MET A 49 -5.85 -1.18 8.77
CA MET A 49 -6.07 0.04 7.99
C MET A 49 -7.15 0.91 8.67
N PRO A 50 -6.91 2.22 8.89
CA PRO A 50 -7.91 3.11 9.46
C PRO A 50 -9.21 3.09 8.66
N ASP A 51 -10.36 3.07 9.34
CA ASP A 51 -11.68 2.90 8.70
C ASP A 51 -11.95 3.92 7.58
N ALA A 52 -11.48 5.17 7.73
CA ALA A 52 -11.64 6.22 6.72
C ALA A 52 -10.84 5.98 5.43
N LEU A 53 -9.79 5.15 5.49
CA LEU A 53 -8.88 4.86 4.38
C LEU A 53 -9.09 3.45 3.82
N ARG A 54 -9.69 2.54 4.61
CA ARG A 54 -9.88 1.14 4.27
C ARG A 54 -10.87 0.96 3.12
N LEU A 55 -10.48 0.16 2.13
CA LEU A 55 -11.35 -0.29 1.04
C LEU A 55 -11.99 -1.64 1.37
N ASP A 56 -13.00 -2.08 0.62
CA ASP A 56 -13.60 -3.43 0.76
C ASP A 56 -12.73 -4.54 0.13
N SER A 57 -11.45 -4.26 -0.11
CA SER A 57 -10.49 -5.12 -0.80
C SER A 57 -9.10 -4.95 -0.19
N ILE A 58 -8.27 -6.00 -0.26
CA ILE A 58 -6.85 -5.97 0.12
C ILE A 58 -5.95 -5.34 -0.97
N TYR A 59 -6.51 -5.09 -2.15
CA TYR A 59 -5.80 -4.54 -3.30
C TYR A 59 -6.03 -3.04 -3.42
N TYR A 60 -4.95 -2.27 -3.44
CA TYR A 60 -4.93 -0.82 -3.55
C TYR A 60 -4.17 -0.44 -4.82
N GLU A 61 -4.94 -0.18 -5.87
CA GLU A 61 -4.51 0.20 -7.22
C GLU A 61 -3.49 1.37 -7.27
N GLU A 62 -2.56 1.28 -8.24
CA GLU A 62 -1.36 2.11 -8.37
C GLU A 62 -1.57 3.57 -8.77
N ASP A 63 -2.67 3.95 -9.43
CA ASP A 63 -2.92 5.33 -9.82
C ASP A 63 -3.38 6.16 -8.63
N VAL A 64 -4.34 5.64 -7.85
CA VAL A 64 -5.02 6.42 -6.81
C VAL A 64 -4.93 5.78 -5.44
N ASN A 65 -5.30 4.50 -5.33
CA ASN A 65 -5.52 3.87 -4.03
C ASN A 65 -4.23 3.60 -3.26
N TRP A 66 -3.09 3.50 -3.94
CA TRP A 66 -1.76 3.37 -3.32
C TRP A 66 -1.50 4.42 -2.25
N SER A 67 -2.01 5.64 -2.48
CA SER A 67 -1.86 6.77 -1.58
C SER A 67 -2.45 6.50 -0.19
N LEU A 68 -3.53 5.73 -0.12
CA LEU A 68 -4.22 5.38 1.12
C LEU A 68 -3.34 4.49 2.01
N VAL A 69 -2.55 3.61 1.40
CA VAL A 69 -1.62 2.73 2.12
C VAL A 69 -0.48 3.52 2.73
N ILE A 70 0.09 4.47 1.97
CA ILE A 70 1.15 5.36 2.46
C ILE A 70 0.63 6.22 3.61
N VAL A 71 -0.55 6.84 3.47
CA VAL A 71 -1.14 7.67 4.54
C VAL A 71 -1.53 6.81 5.76
N GLY A 72 -2.10 5.63 5.56
CA GLY A 72 -2.55 4.75 6.63
C GLY A 72 -1.42 4.18 7.50
N PHE A 73 -0.25 3.96 6.91
CA PHE A 73 0.93 3.41 7.61
C PHE A 73 2.12 4.38 7.63
N GLU A 74 1.86 5.69 7.51
CA GLU A 74 2.88 6.72 7.31
C GLU A 74 4.00 6.67 8.36
N THR A 75 3.64 6.48 9.63
CA THR A 75 4.64 6.42 10.72
C THR A 75 5.57 5.21 10.59
N GLU A 76 5.07 4.07 10.09
CA GLU A 76 5.89 2.88 9.87
C GLU A 76 6.81 3.05 8.67
N PHE A 77 6.33 3.63 7.58
CA PHE A 77 7.17 3.95 6.44
C PHE A 77 8.25 4.99 6.78
N ALA A 78 7.92 6.03 7.55
CA ALA A 78 8.90 7.00 8.04
C ALA A 78 10.02 6.35 8.86
N ALA A 79 9.69 5.29 9.62
CA ALA A 79 10.66 4.55 10.42
C ALA A 79 11.69 3.76 9.58
N LEU A 80 11.41 3.48 8.30
CA LEU A 80 12.35 2.85 7.37
C LEU A 80 13.51 3.76 6.98
N LYS A 81 13.39 5.08 7.22
CA LYS A 81 14.40 6.10 6.89
C LYS A 81 14.83 6.10 5.42
N ASP A 82 13.89 5.81 4.52
CA ASP A 82 14.10 5.98 3.08
C ASP A 82 14.23 7.49 2.78
N PRO A 83 15.35 7.95 2.16
CA PRO A 83 15.57 9.36 1.87
C PRO A 83 14.55 9.97 0.91
N LEU A 84 13.80 9.16 0.16
CA LEU A 84 12.78 9.62 -0.78
C LEU A 84 11.38 9.63 -0.16
N PHE A 85 11.21 9.14 1.07
CA PHE A 85 9.88 8.96 1.66
C PHE A 85 9.14 10.28 1.89
N ASP A 86 9.84 11.38 2.19
CA ASP A 86 9.18 12.68 2.34
C ASP A 86 8.43 13.11 1.06
N ILE A 87 9.02 12.83 -0.12
CA ILE A 87 8.40 13.12 -1.41
C ILE A 87 7.22 12.18 -1.67
N GLU A 88 7.39 10.88 -1.42
CA GLU A 88 6.34 9.86 -1.59
C GLU A 88 5.13 10.14 -0.69
N ARG A 89 5.39 10.53 0.58
CA ARG A 89 4.36 10.96 1.53
C ARG A 89 3.59 12.16 0.98
N ASP A 90 4.29 13.21 0.55
CA ASP A 90 3.63 14.44 0.09
C ASP A 90 2.77 14.18 -1.15
N LEU A 91 3.23 13.32 -2.06
CA LEU A 91 2.44 12.86 -3.21
C LEU A 91 1.22 12.05 -2.77
N ALA A 92 1.36 11.14 -1.81
CA ALA A 92 0.24 10.35 -1.30
C ALA A 92 -0.85 11.24 -0.67
N HIS A 93 -0.47 12.22 0.15
CA HIS A 93 -1.43 13.18 0.72
C HIS A 93 -2.13 14.00 -0.36
N GLN A 94 -1.39 14.45 -1.38
CA GLN A 94 -1.99 15.18 -2.49
C GLN A 94 -2.95 14.30 -3.30
N THR A 95 -2.57 13.08 -3.66
CA THR A 95 -3.44 12.14 -4.40
C THR A 95 -4.71 11.86 -3.61
N ALA A 96 -4.59 11.48 -2.33
CA ALA A 96 -5.74 11.17 -1.48
C ALA A 96 -6.69 12.37 -1.34
N ARG A 97 -6.15 13.60 -1.21
CA ARG A 97 -6.94 14.82 -1.10
C ARG A 97 -7.70 15.19 -2.36
N HIS A 98 -7.12 14.96 -3.55
CA HIS A 98 -7.71 15.42 -4.81
C HIS A 98 -8.63 14.37 -5.47
N TRP A 99 -8.49 13.08 -5.12
CA TRP A 99 -9.24 12.00 -5.75
C TRP A 99 -10.41 11.44 -4.95
N ARG A 100 -10.53 11.75 -3.65
CA ARG A 100 -11.74 11.42 -2.88
C ARG A 100 -12.81 12.48 -3.22
N PRO A 101 -13.95 12.12 -3.85
CA PRO A 101 -15.06 13.05 -3.98
C PRO A 101 -15.52 13.45 -2.57
N MET A 102 -15.66 14.76 -2.34
CA MET A 102 -16.24 15.33 -1.11
C MET A 102 -17.68 14.86 -0.90
#